data_AF-A4IAB3-F1
#
_entry.id   AF-A4IAB3-F1
#
_cell.length_a   1.000
_cell.length_b   1.000
_cell.length_c   1.000
_cell.angle_alpha   90.00
_cell.angle_beta   90.00
_cell.angle_gamma   90.00
#
_symmetry.space_group_name_H-M   'P 1'
#
loop_
_entity.id
_entity.type
_entity.pdbx_description
1 polymer ?
#
loop_
_entity_poly.entity_id
_entity_poly.type
_entity_poly.pdbx_seq_one_letter_code
_entity_poly.pdbx_strand_id
1 'polypeptide(L)'
;MTSVILVNPIAFGPNPKTKDNALIQSMHVGNAKADMDRSQVCALVTELESFFKVSCGVRTVVVHQSREPKLCRVTLEERGESVCVADSLSVHNVVDGNGVIQRHLVVFYPMNPFRQGELARKQLVNHITKAAEENAAIELIDLRPFEEEGKYLEGSGSLIFSPGGRYVYTAVSQRSHPDVLEALCRPENLNIPPENRFLLRCKNAIPHTNLLGWCGTGICAWAISSLVFDVEEEEVAFYDHLSAVYSCVLELSEAEVEKFAASALEVPVQPQSGSAGNAHYVLVISETALAGLTSKNRELLIDWYGEENVHTFYGEVLERRCGTSLPSCIAASYTLGSRPPLPSQPSTIELLRLGADS
;
A
#
# COMPACT_ATOMS: atom_id res chain seq x y z
N MET A 1 7.52 -9.30 -2.56
CA MET A 1 6.81 -8.61 -3.65
C MET A 1 7.20 -9.26 -4.97
N THR A 2 6.23 -9.63 -5.80
CA THR A 2 6.49 -10.24 -7.13
C THR A 2 6.02 -9.34 -8.28
N SER A 3 5.14 -8.39 -7.99
CA SER A 3 4.46 -7.59 -8.99
C SER A 3 3.80 -6.37 -8.36
N VAL A 4 3.53 -5.36 -9.20
CA VAL A 4 2.92 -4.09 -8.81
C VAL A 4 1.82 -3.72 -9.81
N ILE A 5 0.71 -3.18 -9.32
CA ILE A 5 -0.31 -2.49 -10.12
C ILE A 5 -0.21 -1.00 -9.82
N LEU A 6 -0.08 -0.19 -10.87
CA LEU A 6 -0.14 1.27 -10.83
C LEU A 6 -1.35 1.75 -11.63
N VAL A 7 -1.81 2.96 -11.34
CA VAL A 7 -2.90 3.60 -12.10
C VAL A 7 -2.38 4.89 -12.72
N ASN A 8 -2.60 5.05 -14.03
CA ASN A 8 -2.45 6.33 -14.71
C ASN A 8 -3.84 7.01 -14.75
N PRO A 9 -4.08 8.04 -13.92
CA PRO A 9 -5.42 8.53 -13.63
C PRO A 9 -5.95 9.54 -14.68
N ILE A 10 -7.27 9.58 -14.89
CA ILE A 10 -7.92 10.60 -15.75
C ILE A 10 -8.27 11.89 -15.01
N ALA A 11 -8.39 11.83 -13.69
CA ALA A 11 -8.62 12.98 -12.81
C ALA A 11 -7.70 12.87 -11.60
N PHE A 12 -7.32 14.00 -11.00
CA PHE A 12 -6.47 14.00 -9.80
C PHE A 12 -6.85 15.10 -8.82
N GLY A 13 -6.90 14.74 -7.53
CA GLY A 13 -7.15 15.64 -6.42
C GLY A 13 -8.18 15.11 -5.42
N PRO A 14 -8.26 15.72 -4.23
CA PRO A 14 -9.15 15.27 -3.18
C PRO A 14 -10.60 15.59 -3.51
N ASN A 15 -11.53 14.83 -2.94
CA ASN A 15 -12.93 15.22 -2.93
C ASN A 15 -13.13 16.39 -1.93
N PRO A 16 -13.72 17.54 -2.31
CA PRO A 16 -13.95 18.66 -1.39
C PRO A 16 -14.82 18.33 -0.17
N LYS A 17 -15.54 17.20 -0.20
CA LYS A 17 -16.33 16.70 0.92
C LYS A 17 -15.53 15.86 1.91
N THR A 18 -14.30 15.47 1.57
CA THR A 18 -13.36 14.79 2.46
C THR A 18 -12.97 15.74 3.58
N LYS A 19 -13.20 15.33 4.84
CA LYS A 19 -12.92 16.13 6.05
C LYS A 19 -12.07 15.39 7.07
N ASP A 20 -11.80 14.12 6.82
CA ASP A 20 -11.17 13.18 7.74
C ASP A 20 -9.68 12.99 7.47
N ASN A 21 -9.11 13.71 6.50
CA ASN A 21 -7.67 13.74 6.26
C ASN A 21 -7.11 15.16 6.44
N ALA A 22 -6.56 15.42 7.63
CA ALA A 22 -5.94 16.70 7.98
C ALA A 22 -4.62 16.98 7.24
N LEU A 23 -3.99 15.96 6.64
CA LEU A 23 -2.74 16.12 5.89
C LEU A 23 -2.96 16.68 4.47
N ILE A 24 -4.21 16.81 4.01
CA ILE A 24 -4.53 17.51 2.76
C ILE A 24 -4.28 19.01 2.96
N GLN A 25 -3.19 19.51 2.38
CA GLN A 25 -2.79 20.92 2.47
C GLN A 25 -3.48 21.81 1.43
N SER A 26 -3.82 21.25 0.27
CA SER A 26 -4.43 21.96 -0.85
C SER A 26 -5.71 21.25 -1.25
N MET A 27 -6.84 21.58 -0.62
CA MET A 27 -8.14 20.99 -0.99
C MET A 27 -8.65 21.54 -2.33
N HIS A 28 -8.59 22.86 -2.51
CA HIS A 28 -9.13 23.56 -3.68
C HIS A 28 -8.01 24.16 -4.54
N VAL A 29 -8.06 23.95 -5.85
CA VAL A 29 -7.18 24.60 -6.84
C VAL A 29 -7.98 24.90 -8.11
N GLY A 30 -7.55 25.89 -8.89
CA GLY A 30 -8.17 26.16 -10.19
C GLY A 30 -7.87 25.07 -11.22
N ASN A 31 -8.69 24.98 -12.28
CA ASN A 31 -8.60 23.92 -13.30
C ASN A 31 -7.20 23.76 -13.89
N ALA A 32 -6.54 24.86 -14.27
CA ALA A 32 -5.18 24.81 -14.82
C ALA A 32 -4.16 24.18 -13.84
N LYS A 33 -4.32 24.42 -12.53
CA LYS A 33 -3.47 23.81 -11.52
C LYS A 33 -3.86 22.34 -11.28
N ALA A 34 -5.14 21.99 -11.33
CA ALA A 34 -5.58 20.59 -11.27
C ALA A 34 -5.03 19.76 -12.44
N ASP A 35 -5.02 20.31 -13.66
CA ASP A 35 -4.46 19.65 -14.84
C ASP A 35 -2.93 19.46 -14.74
N MET A 36 -2.24 20.48 -14.22
CA MET A 36 -0.80 20.40 -13.93
C MET A 36 -0.52 19.34 -12.87
N ASP A 37 -1.27 19.33 -11.78
CA ASP A 37 -1.13 18.37 -10.68
C ASP A 37 -1.35 16.94 -11.19
N ARG A 38 -2.39 16.72 -12.01
CA ARG A 38 -2.62 15.42 -12.67
C ARG A 38 -1.45 15.02 -13.56
N SER A 39 -0.88 15.96 -14.32
CA SER A 39 0.26 15.70 -15.20
C SER A 39 1.51 15.30 -14.43
N GLN A 40 1.76 15.93 -13.27
CA GLN A 40 2.85 15.56 -12.37
C GLN A 40 2.65 14.15 -11.79
N VAL A 41 1.43 13.79 -11.38
CA VAL A 41 1.13 12.44 -10.90
C VAL A 41 1.26 11.39 -12.01
N CYS A 42 0.84 11.69 -13.24
CA CYS A 42 1.08 10.80 -14.38
C CYS A 42 2.57 10.58 -14.62
N ALA A 43 3.41 11.62 -14.50
CA ALA A 43 4.86 11.50 -14.62
C ALA A 43 5.46 10.64 -13.50
N LEU A 44 5.05 10.85 -12.25
CA LEU A 44 5.43 10.00 -11.10
C LEU A 44 5.10 8.53 -11.35
N VAL A 45 3.91 8.22 -11.88
CA VAL A 45 3.51 6.85 -12.21
C VAL A 45 4.42 6.23 -13.28
N THR A 46 4.81 7.01 -14.29
CA THR A 46 5.76 6.56 -15.33
C THR A 46 7.17 6.32 -14.76
N GLU A 47 7.63 7.15 -13.83
CA GLU A 47 8.92 6.97 -13.15
C GLU A 47 8.91 5.71 -12.27
N LEU A 48 7.85 5.50 -11.47
CA LEU A 48 7.66 4.29 -10.68
C LEU A 48 7.59 3.05 -11.57
N GLU A 49 6.86 3.11 -12.69
CA GLU A 49 6.80 2.02 -13.66
C GLU A 49 8.20 1.65 -14.18
N SER A 50 8.98 2.64 -14.59
CA SER A 50 10.35 2.45 -15.07
C SER A 50 11.23 1.85 -13.98
N PHE A 51 11.17 2.38 -12.76
CA PHE A 51 11.92 1.89 -11.61
C PHE A 51 11.63 0.41 -11.32
N PHE A 52 10.35 0.06 -11.13
CA PHE A 52 9.97 -1.31 -10.81
C PHE A 52 10.35 -2.29 -11.94
N LYS A 53 10.11 -1.92 -13.21
CA LYS A 53 10.44 -2.79 -14.35
C LYS A 53 11.93 -2.94 -14.58
N VAL A 54 12.67 -1.83 -14.62
CA VAL A 54 14.06 -1.79 -15.09
C VAL A 54 15.04 -2.00 -13.93
N SER A 55 14.81 -1.35 -12.79
CA SER A 55 15.75 -1.37 -11.65
C SER A 55 15.49 -2.57 -10.74
N CYS A 56 14.22 -2.87 -10.45
CA CYS A 56 13.87 -3.98 -9.54
C CYS A 56 13.59 -5.31 -10.25
N GLY A 57 13.37 -5.32 -11.57
CA GLY A 57 12.94 -6.51 -12.30
C GLY A 57 11.55 -7.02 -11.90
N VAL A 58 10.70 -6.13 -11.36
CA VAL A 58 9.36 -6.45 -10.85
C VAL A 58 8.33 -6.29 -11.97
N ARG A 59 7.47 -7.30 -12.15
CA ARG A 59 6.37 -7.23 -13.11
C ARG A 59 5.42 -6.09 -12.73
N THR A 60 5.32 -5.10 -13.60
CA THR A 60 4.51 -3.91 -13.34
C THR A 60 3.40 -3.77 -14.38
N VAL A 61 2.17 -3.65 -13.91
CA VAL A 61 0.97 -3.41 -14.72
C VAL A 61 0.51 -1.97 -14.48
N VAL A 62 0.37 -1.18 -15.54
CA VAL A 62 -0.18 0.18 -15.45
C VAL A 62 -1.58 0.20 -16.05
N VAL A 63 -2.57 0.51 -15.22
CA VAL A 63 -3.96 0.69 -15.65
C VAL A 63 -4.13 2.12 -16.12
N HIS A 64 -4.26 2.29 -17.44
CA HIS A 64 -4.56 3.59 -18.03
C HIS A 64 -6.06 3.83 -18.00
N GLN A 65 -6.55 4.63 -17.05
CA GLN A 65 -7.98 4.92 -16.94
C GLN A 65 -8.56 5.60 -18.19
N SER A 66 -7.72 6.29 -18.97
CA SER A 66 -8.13 6.87 -20.26
C SER A 66 -8.56 5.81 -21.29
N ARG A 67 -8.17 4.55 -21.11
CA ARG A 67 -8.56 3.39 -21.93
C ARG A 67 -9.82 2.68 -21.43
N GLU A 68 -10.41 3.10 -20.30
CA GLU A 68 -11.74 2.60 -19.89
C GLU A 68 -12.81 2.98 -20.94
N PRO A 69 -13.85 2.14 -21.12
CA PRO A 69 -15.02 2.51 -21.90
C PRO A 69 -15.59 3.84 -21.41
N LYS A 70 -16.10 4.65 -22.35
CA LYS A 70 -16.59 6.01 -22.06
C LYS A 70 -17.58 6.07 -20.89
N LEU A 71 -18.49 5.10 -20.78
CA LEU A 71 -19.47 5.02 -19.69
C LEU A 71 -18.82 4.79 -18.31
N CYS A 72 -17.69 4.07 -18.25
CA CYS A 72 -16.97 3.81 -17.01
C CYS A 72 -16.09 4.99 -16.59
N ARG A 73 -15.64 5.82 -17.55
CA ARG A 73 -14.81 7.00 -17.27
C ARG A 73 -15.55 8.09 -16.50
N VAL A 74 -16.87 8.23 -16.69
CA VAL A 74 -17.67 9.27 -16.00
C VAL A 74 -17.50 9.20 -14.48
N THR A 75 -17.56 8.00 -13.90
CA THR A 75 -17.34 7.84 -12.45
C THR A 75 -15.91 8.20 -12.07
N LEU A 76 -14.91 7.76 -12.84
CA LEU A 76 -13.50 8.02 -12.55
C LEU A 76 -13.12 9.51 -12.66
N GLU A 77 -13.80 10.29 -13.50
CA GLU A 77 -13.61 11.74 -13.62
C GLU A 77 -13.95 12.49 -12.32
N GLU A 78 -14.83 11.92 -11.49
CA GLU A 78 -15.20 12.45 -10.17
C GLU A 78 -14.36 11.87 -9.02
N ARG A 79 -13.45 10.93 -9.31
CA ARG A 79 -12.64 10.19 -8.34
C ARG A 79 -11.15 10.51 -8.49
N GLY A 80 -10.78 11.70 -8.04
CA GLY A 80 -9.42 12.22 -8.17
C GLY A 80 -8.35 11.53 -7.30
N GLU A 81 -8.74 10.66 -6.36
CA GLU A 81 -7.80 9.86 -5.56
C GLU A 81 -7.62 8.44 -6.11
N SER A 82 -8.18 8.14 -7.29
CA SER A 82 -8.10 6.81 -7.90
C SER A 82 -6.69 6.34 -8.29
N VAL A 83 -5.70 7.23 -8.25
CA VAL A 83 -4.28 6.86 -8.34
C VAL A 83 -3.83 6.01 -7.13
N CYS A 84 -4.47 6.19 -5.98
CA CYS A 84 -4.21 5.48 -4.72
C CYS A 84 -4.79 4.05 -4.74
N VAL A 85 -4.47 3.29 -5.79
CA VAL A 85 -5.04 1.96 -6.07
C VAL A 85 -4.81 0.93 -4.96
N ALA A 86 -3.73 1.07 -4.21
CA ALA A 86 -3.37 0.16 -3.12
C ALA A 86 -4.35 0.21 -1.95
N ASP A 87 -5.17 1.26 -1.86
CA ASP A 87 -6.22 1.40 -0.85
C ASP A 87 -7.47 0.59 -1.23
N SER A 88 -7.73 0.40 -2.53
CA SER A 88 -8.95 -0.27 -3.01
C SER A 88 -8.77 -1.76 -3.33
N LEU A 89 -7.53 -2.20 -3.59
CA LEU A 89 -7.21 -3.58 -3.91
C LEU A 89 -5.83 -3.99 -3.43
N SER A 90 -5.70 -5.27 -3.03
CA SER A 90 -4.42 -5.94 -2.84
C SER A 90 -4.40 -7.32 -3.48
N VAL A 91 -3.19 -7.81 -3.76
CA VAL A 91 -2.96 -9.13 -4.35
C VAL A 91 -2.01 -9.91 -3.46
N HIS A 92 -2.31 -11.18 -3.16
CA HIS A 92 -1.50 -12.00 -2.27
C HIS A 92 -1.13 -13.33 -2.93
N ASN A 93 0.06 -13.82 -2.60
CA ASN A 93 0.50 -15.20 -2.85
C ASN A 93 0.72 -15.86 -1.49
N VAL A 94 -0.09 -16.87 -1.15
CA VAL A 94 0.12 -17.67 0.07
C VAL A 94 1.08 -18.79 -0.28
N VAL A 95 2.19 -18.91 0.44
CA VAL A 95 3.25 -19.89 0.16
C VAL A 95 3.52 -20.81 1.34
N ASP A 96 3.97 -22.03 1.03
CA ASP A 96 4.45 -22.97 2.05
C ASP A 96 5.90 -22.70 2.48
N GLY A 97 6.44 -23.57 3.36
CA GLY A 97 7.81 -23.47 3.86
C GLY A 97 8.92 -23.64 2.80
N ASN A 98 8.58 -24.09 1.59
CA ASN A 98 9.48 -24.22 0.45
C ASN A 98 9.32 -23.07 -0.57
N GLY A 99 8.40 -22.13 -0.33
CA GLY A 99 8.08 -21.04 -1.27
C GLY A 99 7.11 -21.44 -2.37
N VAL A 100 6.47 -22.62 -2.27
CA VAL A 100 5.47 -23.06 -3.25
C VAL A 100 4.17 -22.30 -2.96
N ILE A 101 3.65 -21.57 -3.94
CA ILE A 101 2.35 -20.89 -3.88
C ILE A 101 1.25 -21.94 -3.76
N GLN A 102 0.48 -21.83 -2.69
CA GLN A 102 -0.67 -22.67 -2.35
C GLN A 102 -1.99 -21.99 -2.70
N ARG A 103 -2.05 -20.66 -2.62
CA ARG A 103 -3.26 -19.87 -2.89
C ARG A 103 -2.94 -18.55 -3.58
N HIS A 104 -3.80 -18.17 -4.54
CA HIS A 104 -3.72 -16.91 -5.26
C HIS A 104 -4.91 -16.04 -4.88
N LEU A 105 -4.68 -15.00 -4.08
CA LEU A 105 -5.77 -14.19 -3.52
C LEU A 105 -5.78 -12.79 -4.12
N VAL A 106 -6.97 -12.28 -4.39
CA VAL A 106 -7.21 -10.86 -4.67
C VAL A 106 -8.25 -10.35 -3.69
N VAL A 107 -8.02 -9.17 -3.13
CA VAL A 107 -8.96 -8.54 -2.19
C VAL A 107 -9.49 -7.25 -2.79
N PHE A 108 -10.82 -7.09 -2.82
CA PHE A 108 -11.46 -5.79 -3.00
C PHE A 108 -11.88 -5.24 -1.64
N TYR A 109 -11.45 -4.02 -1.35
CA TYR A 109 -11.67 -3.38 -0.06
C TYR A 109 -12.90 -2.47 -0.04
N PRO A 110 -13.63 -2.39 1.09
CA PRO A 110 -14.68 -1.42 1.27
C PRO A 110 -14.08 -0.03 1.53
N MET A 111 -14.45 0.92 0.68
CA MET A 111 -13.92 2.28 0.68
C MET A 111 -14.91 3.27 1.28
N ASN A 112 -14.39 4.37 1.85
CA ASN A 112 -15.23 5.49 2.28
C ASN A 112 -16.13 6.00 1.12
N PRO A 113 -17.36 6.49 1.36
CA PRO A 113 -18.30 6.87 0.30
C PRO A 113 -17.78 7.90 -0.71
N PHE A 114 -16.83 8.76 -0.31
CA PHE A 114 -16.21 9.73 -1.20
C PHE A 114 -15.16 9.13 -2.15
N ARG A 115 -14.73 7.90 -1.87
CA ARG A 115 -13.70 7.13 -2.59
C ARG A 115 -14.22 5.86 -3.28
N GLN A 116 -15.48 5.49 -3.05
CA GLN A 116 -16.11 4.34 -3.73
C GLN A 116 -16.14 4.51 -5.26
N GLY A 117 -15.77 3.46 -5.99
CA GLY A 117 -15.73 3.47 -7.45
C GLY A 117 -14.43 4.04 -8.06
N GLU A 118 -13.36 4.16 -7.25
CA GLU A 118 -12.02 4.53 -7.71
C GLU A 118 -11.35 3.46 -8.58
N LEU A 119 -11.73 2.17 -8.43
CA LEU A 119 -11.21 1.09 -9.27
C LEU A 119 -11.77 1.14 -10.70
N ALA A 120 -10.86 0.99 -11.67
CA ALA A 120 -11.20 0.91 -13.08
C ALA A 120 -12.14 -0.29 -13.36
N ARG A 121 -13.39 0.00 -13.77
CA ARG A 121 -14.46 -1.00 -13.80
C ARG A 121 -14.18 -2.14 -14.79
N LYS A 122 -13.77 -1.84 -16.03
CA LYS A 122 -13.50 -2.90 -17.02
C LYS A 122 -12.14 -3.54 -16.78
N GLN A 123 -11.10 -2.72 -16.62
CA GLN A 123 -9.70 -3.18 -16.60
C GLN A 123 -9.31 -3.90 -15.31
N LEU A 124 -9.94 -3.57 -14.18
CA LEU A 124 -9.69 -4.21 -12.90
C LEU A 124 -10.89 -5.00 -12.41
N VAL A 125 -12.00 -4.33 -12.05
CA VAL A 125 -13.11 -4.98 -11.34
C VAL A 125 -13.69 -6.15 -12.13
N ASN A 126 -14.21 -5.90 -13.33
CA ASN A 126 -14.82 -6.94 -14.16
C ASN A 126 -13.79 -7.98 -14.63
N HIS A 127 -12.56 -7.55 -14.93
CA HIS A 127 -11.50 -8.46 -15.37
C HIS A 127 -11.13 -9.47 -14.29
N ILE A 128 -10.89 -9.00 -13.06
CA ILE A 128 -10.54 -9.83 -11.91
C ILE A 128 -11.71 -10.75 -11.53
N THR A 129 -12.94 -10.22 -11.46
CA THR A 129 -14.13 -11.03 -11.17
C THR A 129 -14.29 -12.16 -12.19
N LYS A 130 -14.20 -11.84 -13.49
CA LYS A 130 -14.28 -12.84 -14.55
C LYS A 130 -13.14 -13.87 -14.45
N ALA A 131 -11.90 -13.43 -14.18
CA ALA A 131 -10.76 -14.32 -14.04
C ALA A 131 -10.94 -15.30 -12.86
N ALA A 132 -11.51 -14.86 -11.73
CA ALA A 132 -11.81 -15.71 -10.59
C ALA A 132 -12.97 -16.70 -10.88
N GLU A 133 -13.98 -16.30 -11.66
CA GLU A 133 -15.06 -17.19 -12.11
C GLU A 133 -14.57 -18.26 -13.09
N GLU A 134 -13.63 -17.92 -13.97
CA GLU A 134 -13.11 -18.81 -15.02
C GLU A 134 -11.93 -19.69 -14.55
N ASN A 135 -11.18 -19.24 -13.54
CA ASN A 135 -10.02 -19.95 -13.01
C ASN A 135 -10.12 -20.13 -11.50
N ALA A 136 -10.52 -21.33 -11.08
CA ALA A 136 -10.69 -21.69 -9.67
C ALA A 136 -9.40 -21.61 -8.82
N ALA A 137 -8.22 -21.44 -9.43
CA ALA A 137 -6.99 -21.17 -8.68
C ALA A 137 -6.94 -19.74 -8.11
N ILE A 138 -7.74 -18.82 -8.66
CA ILE A 138 -7.81 -17.41 -8.25
C ILE A 138 -9.00 -17.24 -7.30
N GLU A 139 -8.71 -16.86 -6.07
CA GLU A 139 -9.71 -16.62 -5.03
C GLU A 139 -9.93 -15.10 -4.88
N LEU A 140 -11.16 -14.65 -5.14
CA LEU A 140 -11.55 -13.26 -4.95
C LEU A 140 -12.26 -13.10 -3.60
N ILE A 141 -11.66 -12.30 -2.72
CA ILE A 141 -12.23 -11.88 -1.44
C ILE A 141 -12.82 -10.49 -1.64
N ASP A 142 -14.14 -10.40 -1.81
CA ASP A 142 -14.83 -9.12 -1.99
C ASP A 142 -15.42 -8.63 -0.66
N LEU A 143 -14.76 -7.65 -0.05
CA LEU A 143 -15.17 -7.05 1.22
C LEU A 143 -15.99 -5.77 1.04
N ARG A 144 -16.25 -5.33 -0.21
CA ARG A 144 -17.06 -4.15 -0.48
C ARG A 144 -18.49 -4.18 0.08
N PRO A 145 -19.17 -5.33 0.28
CA PRO A 145 -20.49 -5.33 0.92
C PRO A 145 -20.54 -4.65 2.30
N PHE A 146 -19.42 -4.58 3.03
CA PHE A 146 -19.34 -3.82 4.29
C PHE A 146 -19.57 -2.31 4.13
N GLU A 147 -19.43 -1.77 2.91
CA GLU A 147 -19.74 -0.37 2.60
C GLU A 147 -21.20 -0.02 2.92
N GLU A 148 -22.14 -0.97 2.77
CA GLU A 148 -23.57 -0.80 3.07
C GLU A 148 -23.83 -0.66 4.58
N GLU A 149 -22.94 -1.23 5.40
CA GLU A 149 -22.97 -1.11 6.87
C GLU A 149 -22.21 0.12 7.39
N GLY A 150 -21.62 0.93 6.50
CA GLY A 150 -20.75 2.04 6.90
C GLY A 150 -19.42 1.60 7.51
N LYS A 151 -18.97 0.38 7.20
CA LYS A 151 -17.72 -0.22 7.69
C LYS A 151 -16.69 -0.28 6.56
N TYR A 152 -15.49 0.25 6.81
CA TYR A 152 -14.46 0.42 5.77
C TYR A 152 -13.13 -0.20 6.20
N LEU A 153 -12.27 -0.51 5.24
CA LEU A 153 -10.91 -0.98 5.47
C LEU A 153 -10.12 -0.71 4.19
N GLU A 154 -9.63 0.51 4.04
CA GLU A 154 -8.99 1.00 2.81
C GLU A 154 -7.57 0.42 2.60
N GLY A 155 -7.49 -0.87 2.29
CA GLY A 155 -6.33 -1.55 1.74
C GLY A 155 -5.01 -1.26 2.46
N SER A 156 -3.94 -1.00 1.71
CA SER A 156 -2.62 -0.68 2.26
C SER A 156 -2.58 0.60 3.08
N GLY A 157 -3.53 1.54 2.85
CA GLY A 157 -3.75 2.67 3.74
C GLY A 157 -4.10 2.22 5.16
N SER A 158 -4.93 1.20 5.29
CA SER A 158 -5.42 0.69 6.58
C SER A 158 -4.60 -0.48 7.14
N LEU A 159 -3.86 -1.18 6.29
CA LEU A 159 -3.19 -2.45 6.60
C LEU A 159 -1.69 -2.35 6.35
N ILE A 160 -0.91 -2.48 7.42
CA ILE A 160 0.53 -2.71 7.32
C ILE A 160 0.79 -4.17 7.62
N PHE A 161 1.32 -4.90 6.64
CA PHE A 161 1.78 -6.27 6.83
C PHE A 161 3.26 -6.26 7.20
N SER A 162 3.65 -7.05 8.19
CA SER A 162 5.05 -7.39 8.38
C SER A 162 5.56 -8.23 7.19
N PRO A 163 6.89 -8.37 7.01
CA PRO A 163 7.44 -9.34 6.06
C PRO A 163 6.80 -10.73 6.23
N GLY A 164 6.45 -11.35 5.10
CA GLY A 164 5.78 -12.65 5.07
C GLY A 164 4.34 -12.65 5.58
N GLY A 165 3.75 -11.49 5.89
CA GLY A 165 2.41 -11.39 6.47
C GLY A 165 2.28 -12.02 7.85
N ARG A 166 3.39 -12.14 8.59
CA ARG A 166 3.41 -12.73 9.94
C ARG A 166 2.53 -11.95 10.91
N TYR A 167 2.56 -10.62 10.83
CA TYR A 167 1.74 -9.70 11.60
C TYR A 167 1.00 -8.74 10.68
N VAL A 168 -0.17 -8.29 11.13
CA VAL A 168 -0.92 -7.19 10.51
C VAL A 168 -1.18 -6.11 11.56
N TYR A 169 -0.90 -4.87 11.20
CA TYR A 169 -1.12 -3.70 12.04
C TYR A 169 -2.16 -2.79 11.39
N THR A 170 -3.14 -2.36 12.18
CA THR A 170 -4.25 -1.50 11.72
C THR A 170 -4.61 -0.52 12.81
N ALA A 171 -4.51 0.78 12.52
CA ALA A 171 -5.03 1.83 13.37
C ALA A 171 -6.52 2.03 13.09
N VAL A 172 -7.36 1.94 14.13
CA VAL A 172 -8.80 2.20 14.01
C VAL A 172 -9.02 3.66 13.64
N SER A 173 -9.82 3.88 12.60
CA SER A 173 -10.13 5.21 12.08
C SER A 173 -11.50 5.21 11.38
N GLN A 174 -11.91 6.36 10.85
CA GLN A 174 -13.09 6.46 9.97
C GLN A 174 -12.93 5.68 8.66
N ARG A 175 -11.72 5.20 8.34
CA ARG A 175 -11.40 4.42 7.13
C ARG A 175 -10.95 2.99 7.43
N SER A 176 -10.88 2.60 8.71
CA SER A 176 -10.40 1.31 9.18
C SER A 176 -11.27 0.77 10.32
N HIS A 177 -12.15 -0.18 10.01
CA HIS A 177 -13.10 -0.76 10.95
C HIS A 177 -12.67 -2.17 11.40
N PRO A 178 -12.63 -2.46 12.71
CA PRO A 178 -12.19 -3.75 13.25
C PRO A 178 -12.95 -4.97 12.69
N ASP A 179 -14.27 -4.89 12.53
CA ASP A 179 -15.06 -6.00 11.96
C ASP A 179 -14.62 -6.44 10.56
N VAL A 180 -14.18 -5.48 9.73
CA VAL A 180 -13.73 -5.77 8.36
C VAL A 180 -12.34 -6.41 8.40
N LEU A 181 -11.47 -5.96 9.30
CA LEU A 181 -10.19 -6.62 9.57
C LEU A 181 -10.41 -8.06 10.06
N GLU A 182 -11.35 -8.27 10.98
CA GLU A 182 -11.71 -9.61 11.46
C GLU A 182 -12.15 -10.50 10.30
N ALA A 183 -13.04 -10.00 9.42
CA ALA A 183 -13.47 -10.71 8.23
C ALA A 183 -12.31 -11.03 7.28
N LEU A 184 -11.42 -10.07 7.01
CA LEU A 184 -10.24 -10.26 6.15
C LEU A 184 -9.30 -11.34 6.68
N CYS A 185 -9.10 -11.43 7.99
CA CYS A 185 -8.11 -12.32 8.59
C CYS A 185 -8.64 -13.73 8.92
N ARG A 186 -9.91 -14.04 8.63
CA ARG A 186 -10.50 -15.38 8.85
C ARG A 186 -9.73 -16.49 8.13
N PRO A 187 -9.83 -17.75 8.61
CA PRO A 187 -9.14 -18.90 7.99
C PRO A 187 -9.40 -19.08 6.50
N GLU A 188 -10.63 -18.82 6.05
CA GLU A 188 -11.02 -18.89 4.64
C GLU A 188 -10.42 -17.75 3.78
N ASN A 189 -9.97 -16.66 4.40
CA ASN A 189 -9.41 -15.48 3.74
C ASN A 189 -7.88 -15.46 3.92
N LEU A 190 -7.31 -14.44 4.58
CA LEU A 190 -5.85 -14.36 4.76
C LEU A 190 -5.30 -15.31 5.83
N ASN A 191 -6.14 -15.90 6.68
CA ASN A 191 -5.75 -16.83 7.74
C ASN A 191 -4.64 -16.29 8.66
N ILE A 192 -4.79 -15.06 9.14
CA ILE A 192 -3.86 -14.44 10.10
C ILE A 192 -4.46 -14.64 11.50
N PRO A 193 -3.83 -15.38 12.44
CA PRO A 193 -4.40 -15.61 13.78
C PRO A 193 -4.56 -14.33 14.62
N PRO A 194 -5.52 -14.24 15.56
CA PRO A 194 -5.75 -13.05 16.39
C PRO A 194 -4.52 -12.52 17.13
N GLU A 195 -3.66 -13.40 17.64
CA GLU A 195 -2.40 -13.05 18.33
C GLU A 195 -1.38 -12.35 17.44
N ASN A 196 -1.58 -12.41 16.12
CA ASN A 196 -0.73 -11.74 15.14
C ASN A 196 -1.37 -10.45 14.57
N ARG A 197 -2.51 -10.01 15.12
CA ARG A 197 -3.23 -8.82 14.68
C ARG A 197 -3.09 -7.72 15.73
N PHE A 198 -2.57 -6.57 15.33
CA PHE A 198 -2.40 -5.40 16.19
C PHE A 198 -3.44 -4.35 15.81
N LEU A 199 -4.44 -4.19 16.68
CA LEU A 199 -5.46 -3.15 16.55
C LEU A 199 -5.03 -1.92 17.35
N LEU A 200 -4.53 -0.92 16.66
CA LEU A 200 -3.97 0.30 17.24
C LEU A 200 -5.02 1.42 17.30
N ARG A 201 -4.77 2.43 18.11
CA ARG A 201 -5.52 3.70 18.12
C ARG A 201 -4.54 4.84 17.93
N CYS A 202 -4.97 5.94 17.33
CA CYS A 202 -4.11 7.09 17.07
C CYS A 202 -4.74 8.41 17.54
N LYS A 203 -3.86 9.38 17.80
CA LYS A 203 -4.23 10.78 18.06
C LYS A 203 -4.68 11.45 16.76
N ASN A 204 -5.35 12.60 16.89
CA ASN A 204 -5.64 13.53 15.80
C ASN A 204 -6.46 12.97 14.61
N ALA A 205 -7.11 11.81 14.79
CA ALA A 205 -7.95 11.18 13.77
C ALA A 205 -7.21 10.94 12.43
N ILE A 206 -5.96 10.47 12.48
CA ILE A 206 -5.23 10.08 11.26
C ILE A 206 -6.03 9.01 10.52
N PRO A 207 -6.34 9.20 9.22
CA PRO A 207 -7.27 8.32 8.50
C PRO A 207 -6.68 6.95 8.17
N HIS A 208 -5.36 6.86 7.97
CA HIS A 208 -4.69 5.65 7.47
C HIS A 208 -3.52 5.24 8.35
N THR A 209 -3.37 3.93 8.58
CA THR A 209 -2.26 3.31 9.32
C THR A 209 -0.91 3.55 8.64
N ASN A 210 -0.84 3.61 7.30
CA ASN A 210 0.41 3.87 6.56
C ASN A 210 0.95 5.32 6.72
N LEU A 211 0.23 6.17 7.44
CA LEU A 211 0.71 7.49 7.90
C LEU A 211 1.31 7.41 9.31
N LEU A 212 1.22 6.25 9.97
CA LEU A 212 1.73 6.00 11.32
C LEU A 212 2.94 5.07 11.32
N GLY A 213 3.14 4.26 10.28
CA GLY A 213 4.34 3.45 10.17
C GLY A 213 4.45 2.61 8.91
N TRP A 214 5.53 1.83 8.84
CA TRP A 214 5.78 0.83 7.81
C TRP A 214 6.71 -0.26 8.34
N CYS A 215 6.71 -1.42 7.67
CA CYS A 215 7.54 -2.56 8.04
C CYS A 215 8.35 -3.07 6.83
N GLY A 216 9.65 -3.27 7.04
CA GLY A 216 10.57 -3.94 6.14
C GLY A 216 11.20 -5.18 6.78
N THR A 217 12.15 -5.80 6.09
CA THR A 217 12.80 -7.04 6.51
C THR A 217 13.83 -6.74 7.59
N GLY A 218 13.42 -6.91 8.85
CA GLY A 218 14.26 -6.67 10.04
C GLY A 218 14.30 -5.20 10.50
N ILE A 219 13.62 -4.30 9.79
CA ILE A 219 13.46 -2.89 10.16
C ILE A 219 11.98 -2.50 10.14
N CYS A 220 11.57 -1.59 11.02
CA CYS A 220 10.28 -0.91 10.94
C CYS A 220 10.41 0.55 11.36
N ALA A 221 9.47 1.38 10.94
CA ALA A 221 9.30 2.73 11.44
C ALA A 221 7.89 2.93 11.97
N TRP A 222 7.75 3.53 13.15
CA TRP A 222 6.47 3.77 13.79
C TRP A 222 6.46 5.09 14.55
N ALA A 223 5.39 5.86 14.38
CA ALA A 223 5.11 7.04 15.16
C ALA A 223 4.42 6.67 16.48
N ILE A 224 5.14 6.00 17.37
CA ILE A 224 4.60 5.44 18.62
C ILE A 224 3.99 6.56 19.49
N SER A 225 4.62 7.74 19.52
CA SER A 225 4.09 8.91 20.24
C SER A 225 2.74 9.40 19.71
N SER A 226 2.38 9.07 18.47
CA SER A 226 1.09 9.40 17.84
C SER A 226 0.01 8.35 18.10
N LEU A 227 0.38 7.20 18.67
CA LEU A 227 -0.55 6.17 19.07
C LEU A 227 -1.18 6.49 20.44
N VAL A 228 -2.29 5.83 20.73
CA VAL A 228 -3.03 5.95 22.00
C VAL A 228 -3.15 4.56 22.61
N PHE A 229 -2.65 4.43 23.83
CA PHE A 229 -2.72 3.22 24.66
C PHE A 229 -3.54 3.53 25.91
N ASP A 230 -4.30 2.56 26.42
CA ASP A 230 -5.17 2.79 27.58
C ASP A 230 -4.35 2.85 28.88
N VAL A 231 -3.22 2.13 28.91
CA VAL A 231 -2.26 2.10 30.02
C VAL A 231 -0.82 2.05 29.48
N GLU A 232 0.15 2.49 30.29
CA GLU A 232 1.58 2.53 29.92
C GLU A 232 2.12 1.13 29.58
N GLU A 233 1.61 0.08 30.23
CA GLU A 233 2.00 -1.30 29.98
C GLU A 233 1.66 -1.77 28.55
N GLU A 234 0.62 -1.25 27.92
CA GLU A 234 0.27 -1.58 26.53
C GLU A 234 1.23 -0.92 25.54
N GLU A 235 1.68 0.31 25.82
CA GLU A 235 2.69 1.00 25.02
C GLU A 235 4.02 0.25 25.08
N VAL A 236 4.45 -0.12 26.28
CA VAL A 236 5.66 -0.92 26.50
C VAL A 236 5.55 -2.28 25.81
N ALA A 237 4.41 -2.97 25.94
CA ALA A 237 4.22 -4.27 25.28
C ALA A 237 4.28 -4.17 23.75
N PHE A 238 3.75 -3.08 23.16
CA PHE A 238 3.85 -2.86 21.73
C PHE A 238 5.30 -2.58 21.30
N TYR A 239 6.03 -1.76 22.06
CA TYR A 239 7.45 -1.50 21.81
C TYR A 239 8.31 -2.77 21.91
N ASP A 240 8.08 -3.57 22.96
CA ASP A 240 8.76 -4.84 23.18
C ASP A 240 8.49 -5.82 22.05
N HIS A 241 7.25 -5.88 21.55
CA HIS A 241 6.90 -6.66 20.37
C HIS A 241 7.70 -6.22 19.14
N LEU A 242 7.72 -4.92 18.83
CA LEU A 242 8.47 -4.41 17.69
C LEU A 242 9.96 -4.75 17.83
N SER A 243 10.54 -4.53 19.01
CA SER A 243 11.95 -4.81 19.30
C SER A 243 12.29 -6.32 19.27
N ALA A 244 11.32 -7.19 19.54
CA ALA A 244 11.49 -8.63 19.42
C ALA A 244 11.40 -9.15 17.97
N VAL A 245 10.72 -8.41 17.09
CA VAL A 245 10.50 -8.80 15.69
C VAL A 245 11.50 -8.14 14.73
N TYR A 246 11.88 -6.90 14.99
CA TYR A 246 12.72 -6.08 14.13
C TYR A 246 14.01 -5.69 14.85
N SER A 247 15.14 -5.84 14.17
CA SER A 247 16.46 -5.47 14.71
C SER A 247 16.68 -3.95 14.71
N CYS A 248 15.97 -3.20 13.87
CA CYS A 248 16.00 -1.75 13.81
C CYS A 248 14.58 -1.18 13.91
N VAL A 249 14.32 -0.36 14.92
CA VAL A 249 13.04 0.33 15.12
C VAL A 249 13.29 1.84 15.04
N LEU A 250 12.75 2.48 14.01
CA LEU A 250 12.75 3.93 13.86
C LEU A 250 11.52 4.52 14.55
N GLU A 251 11.72 5.18 15.67
CA GLU A 251 10.67 5.95 16.33
C GLU A 251 10.50 7.30 15.61
N LEU A 252 9.36 7.47 14.94
CA LEU A 252 9.05 8.68 14.19
C LEU A 252 8.37 9.71 15.09
N SER A 253 8.85 10.95 15.02
CA SER A 253 8.19 12.10 15.64
C SER A 253 6.96 12.54 14.84
N GLU A 254 6.06 13.32 15.46
CA GLU A 254 4.92 13.94 14.77
C GLU A 254 5.37 14.80 13.58
N ALA A 255 6.50 15.52 13.72
CA ALA A 255 7.06 16.32 12.64
C ALA A 255 7.54 15.48 11.44
N GLU A 256 8.08 14.28 11.68
CA GLU A 256 8.44 13.33 10.62
C GLU A 256 7.19 12.73 9.95
N VAL A 257 6.13 12.48 10.71
CA VAL A 257 4.82 12.04 10.18
C VAL A 257 4.19 13.10 9.28
N GLU A 258 4.22 14.37 9.66
CA GLU A 258 3.74 15.49 8.83
C GLU A 258 4.51 15.62 7.50
N LYS A 259 5.71 15.03 7.43
CA LYS A 259 6.52 14.92 6.22
C LYS A 259 6.41 13.56 5.53
N PHE A 260 5.47 12.72 5.93
CA PHE A 260 5.19 11.40 5.35
C PHE A 260 6.32 10.38 5.53
N ALA A 261 7.20 10.53 6.53
CA ALA A 261 8.26 9.57 6.84
C ALA A 261 7.75 8.17 7.21
N ALA A 262 6.50 8.10 7.66
CA ALA A 262 5.77 6.87 7.94
C ALA A 262 5.25 6.15 6.68
N SER A 263 5.42 6.73 5.48
CA SER A 263 4.90 6.19 4.23
C SER A 263 6.04 5.77 3.29
N ALA A 264 6.73 4.69 3.65
CA ALA A 264 7.76 4.07 2.81
C ALA A 264 7.42 2.61 2.50
N LEU A 265 8.04 2.06 1.45
CA LEU A 265 7.79 0.71 0.98
C LEU A 265 9.11 0.00 0.68
N GLU A 266 9.37 -1.09 1.38
CA GLU A 266 10.50 -1.97 1.06
C GLU A 266 10.17 -2.88 -0.12
N VAL A 267 11.10 -2.97 -1.07
CA VAL A 267 10.98 -3.78 -2.28
C VAL A 267 12.14 -4.77 -2.33
N PRO A 268 11.87 -6.09 -2.32
CA PRO A 268 12.92 -7.07 -2.55
C PRO A 268 13.37 -7.04 -4.01
N VAL A 269 14.66 -6.89 -4.25
CA VAL A 269 15.27 -6.92 -5.58
C VAL A 269 16.01 -8.25 -5.75
N GLN A 270 15.63 -8.99 -6.79
CA GLN A 270 16.32 -10.23 -7.13
C GLN A 270 17.64 -9.91 -7.84
N PRO A 271 18.73 -10.65 -7.57
CA PRO A 271 19.97 -10.49 -8.30
C PRO A 271 19.73 -10.76 -9.80
N GLN A 272 20.35 -9.96 -10.67
CA GLN A 272 20.29 -10.19 -12.12
C GLN A 272 20.93 -11.54 -12.46
N SER A 273 20.26 -12.33 -13.32
CA SER A 273 20.74 -13.64 -13.79
C SER A 273 22.22 -13.58 -14.20
N GLY A 274 23.07 -14.34 -13.50
CA GLY A 274 24.53 -14.41 -13.75
C GLY A 274 25.40 -13.63 -12.77
N SER A 275 24.83 -12.81 -11.89
CA SER A 275 25.55 -12.15 -10.79
C SER A 275 25.49 -13.02 -9.54
N ALA A 276 26.64 -13.34 -8.93
CA ALA A 276 26.70 -14.06 -7.65
C ALA A 276 26.31 -13.17 -6.43
N GLY A 277 25.32 -12.30 -6.62
CA GLY A 277 24.82 -11.39 -5.59
C GLY A 277 23.73 -12.04 -4.74
N ASN A 278 23.71 -11.72 -3.45
CA ASN A 278 22.55 -12.02 -2.60
C ASN A 278 21.38 -11.11 -2.98
N ALA A 279 20.14 -11.56 -2.74
CA ALA A 279 19.00 -10.66 -2.77
C ALA A 279 19.24 -9.48 -1.82
N HIS A 280 18.88 -8.28 -2.26
CA HIS A 280 18.92 -7.07 -1.44
C HIS A 280 17.54 -6.41 -1.41
N TYR A 281 17.37 -5.50 -0.49
CA TYR A 281 16.13 -4.75 -0.30
C TYR A 281 16.41 -3.29 -0.61
N VAL A 282 15.52 -2.69 -1.38
CA VAL A 282 15.54 -1.26 -1.63
C VAL A 282 14.34 -0.60 -0.97
N LEU A 283 14.50 0.63 -0.53
CA LEU A 283 13.42 1.42 0.05
C LEU A 283 12.92 2.42 -0.98
N VAL A 284 11.61 2.41 -1.23
CA VAL A 284 10.90 3.46 -1.97
C VAL A 284 10.32 4.44 -0.95
N ILE A 285 10.76 5.69 -1.01
CA ILE A 285 10.35 6.78 -0.11
C ILE A 285 10.20 8.07 -0.91
N SER A 286 9.41 9.04 -0.45
CA SER A 286 9.35 10.34 -1.12
C SER A 286 10.54 11.22 -0.76
N GLU A 287 10.88 12.18 -1.63
CA GLU A 287 11.88 13.21 -1.32
C GLU A 287 11.52 14.01 -0.06
N THR A 288 10.23 14.36 0.10
CA THR A 288 9.71 15.05 1.29
C THR A 288 9.95 14.23 2.56
N ALA A 289 9.66 12.93 2.51
CA ALA A 289 9.81 12.01 3.63
C ALA A 289 11.27 11.84 4.02
N LEU A 290 12.17 11.56 3.07
CA LEU A 290 13.60 11.41 3.38
C LEU A 290 14.22 12.70 3.92
N ALA A 291 13.83 13.86 3.37
CA ALA A 291 14.30 15.17 3.84
C ALA A 291 13.69 15.58 5.19
N GLY A 292 12.51 15.04 5.53
CA GLY A 292 11.79 15.30 6.78
C GLY A 292 12.30 14.50 7.98
N LEU A 293 13.08 13.45 7.76
CA LEU A 293 13.67 12.64 8.82
C LEU A 293 14.62 13.46 9.69
N THR A 294 14.59 13.19 11.00
CA THR A 294 15.63 13.64 11.93
C THR A 294 16.98 13.05 11.51
N SER A 295 18.08 13.72 11.87
CA SER A 295 19.43 13.24 11.56
C SER A 295 19.65 11.80 12.06
N LYS A 296 19.15 11.48 13.26
CA LYS A 296 19.20 10.13 13.85
C LYS A 296 18.48 9.10 12.97
N ASN A 297 17.20 9.33 12.65
CA ASN A 297 16.42 8.35 11.89
C ASN A 297 16.93 8.23 10.44
N ARG A 298 17.40 9.33 9.84
CA ARG A 298 18.02 9.31 8.52
C ARG A 298 19.32 8.50 8.51
N GLU A 299 20.17 8.68 9.50
CA GLU A 299 21.42 7.90 9.64
C GLU A 299 21.12 6.41 9.82
N LEU A 300 20.22 6.04 10.73
CA LEU A 300 19.82 4.64 10.93
C LEU A 300 19.22 4.00 9.66
N LEU A 301 18.40 4.75 8.92
CA LEU A 301 17.80 4.27 7.67
C LEU A 301 18.87 4.01 6.60
N ILE A 302 19.80 4.95 6.43
CA ILE A 302 20.88 4.87 5.43
C ILE A 302 21.88 3.78 5.82
N ASP A 303 22.23 3.64 7.10
CA ASP A 303 23.10 2.56 7.59
C ASP A 303 22.47 1.18 7.39
N TRP A 304 21.14 1.08 7.50
CA TRP A 304 20.42 -0.19 7.32
C TRP A 304 20.36 -0.62 5.85
N TYR A 305 19.95 0.29 4.95
CA TYR A 305 19.75 -0.03 3.54
C TYR A 305 21.00 0.15 2.67
N GLY A 306 21.90 1.05 3.04
CA GLY A 306 22.89 1.64 2.13
C GLY A 306 22.29 2.80 1.33
N GLU A 307 23.06 3.87 1.15
CA GLU A 307 22.59 5.10 0.48
C GLU A 307 22.09 4.84 -0.94
N GLU A 308 22.73 3.92 -1.66
CA GLU A 308 22.37 3.53 -3.02
C GLU A 308 21.06 2.74 -3.14
N ASN A 309 20.57 2.17 -2.04
CA ASN A 309 19.33 1.37 -2.00
C ASN A 309 18.14 2.16 -1.44
N VAL A 310 18.32 3.43 -1.07
CA VAL A 310 17.23 4.34 -0.69
C VAL A 310 16.85 5.18 -1.91
N HIS A 311 15.75 4.83 -2.57
CA HIS A 311 15.29 5.50 -3.78
C HIS A 311 14.17 6.50 -3.45
N THR A 312 14.43 7.75 -3.79
CA THR A 312 13.48 8.85 -3.62
C THR A 312 12.70 9.16 -4.88
N PHE A 313 11.43 9.55 -4.72
CA PHE A 313 10.61 10.06 -5.81
C PHE A 313 9.94 11.38 -5.41
N TYR A 314 9.67 12.23 -6.40
CA TYR A 314 8.94 13.47 -6.20
C TYR A 314 7.43 13.21 -5.95
N GLY A 315 7.09 13.00 -4.67
CA GLY A 315 5.73 12.70 -4.20
C GLY A 315 4.89 13.90 -3.75
N GLU A 316 5.45 15.12 -3.77
CA GLU A 316 4.86 16.31 -3.12
C GLU A 316 3.42 16.60 -3.58
N VAL A 317 3.11 16.39 -4.86
CA VAL A 317 1.76 16.62 -5.40
C VAL A 317 0.73 15.65 -4.84
N LEU A 318 1.10 14.39 -4.59
CA LEU A 318 0.27 13.38 -3.93
C LEU A 318 0.05 13.76 -2.45
N GLU A 319 1.14 14.15 -1.79
CA GLU A 319 1.18 14.54 -0.39
C GLU A 319 0.28 15.75 -0.11
N ARG A 320 0.46 16.86 -0.83
CA ARG A 320 -0.30 18.09 -0.56
C ARG A 320 -1.76 18.00 -1.01
N ARG A 321 -2.09 17.19 -2.02
CA ARG A 321 -3.45 17.10 -2.59
C ARG A 321 -4.27 15.98 -1.95
N CYS A 322 -3.69 14.82 -1.69
CA CYS A 322 -4.40 13.64 -1.17
C CYS A 322 -4.07 13.36 0.30
N GLY A 323 -3.06 14.00 0.89
CA GLY A 323 -2.65 13.74 2.27
C GLY A 323 -2.17 12.30 2.46
N THR A 324 -1.52 11.73 1.44
CA THR A 324 -0.88 10.41 1.45
C THR A 324 0.39 10.46 0.60
N SER A 325 1.20 9.40 0.59
CA SER A 325 2.43 9.33 -0.19
C SER A 325 2.53 8.02 -1.00
N LEU A 326 3.73 7.76 -1.54
CA LEU A 326 4.00 6.77 -2.59
C LEU A 326 3.34 5.39 -2.37
N PRO A 327 3.35 4.77 -1.17
CA PRO A 327 2.79 3.43 -0.98
C PRO A 327 1.32 3.30 -1.39
N SER A 328 0.50 4.33 -1.19
CA SER A 328 -0.92 4.30 -1.59
C SER A 328 -1.10 4.15 -3.12
N CYS A 329 -0.14 4.61 -3.92
CA CYS A 329 -0.17 4.47 -5.39
C CYS A 329 0.33 3.11 -5.89
N ILE A 330 0.91 2.29 -5.01
CA ILE A 330 1.66 1.09 -5.38
C ILE A 330 0.92 -0.12 -4.82
N ALA A 331 -0.02 -0.67 -5.59
CA ALA A 331 -0.68 -1.92 -5.23
C ALA A 331 0.29 -3.10 -5.43
N ALA A 332 1.14 -3.30 -4.44
CA ALA A 332 2.13 -4.36 -4.40
C ALA A 332 1.48 -5.72 -4.15
N SER A 333 2.02 -6.77 -4.78
CA SER A 333 1.67 -8.13 -4.43
C SER A 333 2.40 -8.56 -3.16
N TYR A 334 1.64 -8.92 -2.14
CA TYR A 334 2.13 -9.44 -0.87
C TYR A 334 2.43 -10.95 -0.97
N THR A 335 3.36 -11.41 -0.15
CA THR A 335 3.65 -12.83 0.05
C THR A 335 3.31 -13.17 1.49
N LEU A 336 2.41 -14.13 1.68
CA LEU A 336 2.04 -14.66 2.99
C LEU A 336 2.74 -15.99 3.19
N GLY A 337 3.77 -16.00 4.03
CA GLY A 337 4.66 -17.14 4.26
C GLY A 337 6.12 -16.72 4.46
N SER A 338 6.95 -17.65 4.96
CA SER A 338 8.32 -17.36 5.41
C SER A 338 9.37 -17.33 4.30
N ARG A 339 8.98 -17.59 3.05
CA ARG A 339 9.89 -17.59 1.89
C ARG A 339 9.29 -16.78 0.75
N PRO A 340 10.10 -16.21 -0.15
CA PRO A 340 9.58 -15.68 -1.40
C PRO A 340 8.97 -16.82 -2.24
N PRO A 341 8.00 -16.51 -3.14
CA PRO A 341 7.50 -17.49 -4.09
C PRO A 341 8.62 -18.04 -4.99
N LEU A 342 8.56 -19.32 -5.34
CA LEU A 342 9.50 -19.91 -6.30
C LEU A 342 9.38 -19.21 -7.66
N PRO A 343 10.50 -18.82 -8.31
CA PRO A 343 10.47 -18.13 -9.61
C PRO A 343 9.78 -18.92 -10.74
N SER A 344 9.66 -20.24 -10.60
CA SER A 344 9.02 -21.12 -11.59
C SER A 344 7.50 -21.13 -11.53
N GLN A 345 6.89 -20.53 -10.51
CA GLN A 345 5.44 -20.54 -10.32
C GLN A 345 4.81 -19.21 -10.74
N PRO A 346 3.67 -19.24 -11.45
CA PRO A 346 2.98 -18.01 -11.81
C PRO A 346 2.45 -17.35 -10.55
N SER A 347 2.85 -16.10 -10.30
CA SER A 347 2.24 -15.25 -9.28
C SER A 347 0.77 -14.97 -9.59
N THR A 348 0.02 -14.52 -8.59
CA THR A 348 -1.41 -14.17 -8.75
C THR A 348 -1.63 -13.14 -9.87
N ILE A 349 -0.76 -12.12 -10.00
CA ILE A 349 -0.88 -11.13 -11.10
C ILE A 349 -0.65 -11.77 -12.48
N GLU A 350 0.21 -12.78 -12.59
CA GLU A 350 0.42 -13.51 -13.85
C GLU A 350 -0.78 -14.38 -14.21
N LEU A 351 -1.41 -15.02 -13.22
CA LEU A 351 -2.66 -15.76 -13.43
C LEU A 351 -3.82 -14.85 -13.83
N LEU A 352 -3.91 -13.64 -13.25
CA LEU A 352 -4.92 -12.66 -13.62
C LEU A 352 -4.76 -12.13 -15.05
N ARG A 353 -3.56 -12.19 -15.63
CA ARG A 353 -3.24 -11.64 -16.97
C ARG A 353 -3.66 -10.17 -17.14
N LEU A 354 -3.56 -9.36 -16.09
CA LEU A 354 -3.86 -7.94 -16.17
C LEU A 354 -2.96 -7.26 -17.21
N GLY A 355 -3.56 -6.39 -18.03
CA GLY A 355 -2.86 -5.64 -19.09
C GLY A 355 -2.48 -6.45 -20.33
N ALA A 356 -2.90 -7.73 -20.46
CA ALA A 356 -2.64 -8.50 -21.68
C ALA A 356 -3.44 -8.02 -22.90
N ASP A 357 -4.60 -7.38 -22.67
CA ASP A 357 -5.50 -6.87 -23.71
C ASP A 357 -5.35 -5.35 -23.97
N SER A 358 -4.35 -4.70 -23.37
CA SER A 358 -4.09 -3.25 -23.50
C SER A 358 -2.95 -2.95 -24.45
#